data_AF-A0A7S3C4E6-F1
#
_entry.id   AF-A0A7S3C4E6-F1
#
_cell.length_a   1.000
_cell.length_b   1.000
_cell.length_c   1.000
_cell.angle_alpha   90.00
_cell.angle_beta   90.00
_cell.angle_gamma   90.00
#
_symmetry.space_group_name_H-M   'P 1'
#
loop_
_entity.id
_entity.type
_entity.pdbx_description
1 polymer ?
#
loop_
_entity_poly.entity_id
_entity_poly.type
_entity_poly.pdbx_seq_one_letter_code
_entity_poly.pdbx_strand_id
1 'polypeptide(L)'
;VIPNDAWYNLRERSFSHSTFLKSTACMLGALARASSVEQAFLDLEDTTGDGAGIFARIDPSIRPTVYKCATIGVADLAKLRSITRIKRLGRVLEIRADEIIFQQGRMPRSTETIIDCTANGLAPREAVPIFNGGKIILQPMIFCQAVFSAALIAHAEASFDDDDRKNRMCIVNQHPTTVPDLAKGMYLSILITKRFGEAGFKHRWWLASCRLNYGATFPLWMKLWYALGPANLKGNMDAFMDAVERGRVSDLGPILIPEVGAGSLASDMISKEAGRLSPGRSMVALGVLVCGVALYGVRAQLASSFGR
;
A
#
# COMPACT_ATOMS: atom_id res chain seq x y z
N VAL A 1 -4.06 23.62 -18.13
CA VAL A 1 -5.44 23.27 -17.71
C VAL A 1 -5.32 22.29 -16.56
N ILE A 2 -6.03 22.50 -15.46
CA ILE A 2 -6.12 21.53 -14.35
C ILE A 2 -7.59 21.10 -14.26
N PRO A 3 -7.95 19.90 -14.75
CA PRO A 3 -9.34 19.45 -14.73
C PRO A 3 -9.79 19.10 -13.32
N ASN A 4 -8.89 18.57 -12.49
CA ASN A 4 -9.05 18.33 -11.06
C ASN A 4 -7.69 18.50 -10.38
N ASP A 5 -7.64 19.25 -9.28
CA ASP A 5 -6.46 19.26 -8.41
C ASP A 5 -6.32 17.90 -7.72
N ALA A 6 -5.07 17.50 -7.40
CA ALA A 6 -4.76 16.24 -6.77
C ALA A 6 -3.68 16.41 -5.69
N TRP A 7 -3.64 15.46 -4.76
CA TRP A 7 -2.54 15.31 -3.82
C TRP A 7 -1.36 14.57 -4.46
N TYR A 8 -0.14 15.05 -4.19
CA TYR A 8 1.10 14.46 -4.69
C TYR A 8 2.00 13.99 -3.55
N ASN A 9 2.69 12.87 -3.75
CA ASN A 9 3.77 12.41 -2.89
C ASN A 9 5.07 13.13 -3.29
N LEU A 10 5.79 13.70 -2.32
CA LEU A 10 7.12 14.23 -2.57
C LEU A 10 8.11 13.09 -2.69
N ARG A 11 8.71 12.93 -3.87
CA ARG A 11 9.54 11.77 -4.24
C ARG A 11 10.70 11.58 -3.25
N GLU A 12 11.40 12.65 -2.94
CA GLU A 12 12.56 12.67 -2.06
C GLU A 12 12.19 12.28 -0.62
N ARG A 13 10.95 12.57 -0.22
CA ARG A 13 10.42 12.32 1.11
C ARG A 13 9.76 10.94 1.25
N SER A 14 9.23 10.39 0.16
CA SER A 14 8.44 9.16 0.21
C SER A 14 9.16 7.92 -0.35
N PHE A 15 10.02 8.06 -1.36
CA PHE A 15 10.49 6.93 -2.18
C PHE A 15 12.01 6.80 -2.30
N SER A 16 12.78 7.50 -1.46
CA SER A 16 14.21 7.20 -1.34
C SER A 16 14.44 6.01 -0.40
N HIS A 17 15.57 5.32 -0.57
CA HIS A 17 15.91 4.20 0.31
C HIS A 17 16.00 4.62 1.78
N SER A 18 16.47 5.83 2.09
CA SER A 18 16.56 6.31 3.48
C SER A 18 15.23 6.79 4.05
N THR A 19 14.28 7.21 3.19
CA THR A 19 13.04 7.87 3.63
C THR A 19 11.81 6.99 3.61
N PHE A 20 11.78 5.89 2.85
CA PHE A 20 10.58 5.07 2.67
C PHE A 20 10.00 4.48 3.97
N LEU A 21 10.84 3.90 4.85
CA LEU A 21 10.32 3.35 6.12
C LEU A 21 9.81 4.45 7.05
N LYS A 22 10.46 5.62 7.04
CA LYS A 22 10.01 6.79 7.78
C LYS A 22 8.68 7.30 7.24
N SER A 23 8.57 7.52 5.93
CA SER A 23 7.34 8.01 5.29
C SER A 23 6.18 7.05 5.53
N THR A 24 6.42 5.74 5.45
CA THR A 24 5.43 4.71 5.77
C THR A 24 4.99 4.80 7.23
N ALA A 25 5.93 4.90 8.17
CA ALA A 25 5.61 5.03 9.60
C ALA A 25 4.81 6.31 9.88
N CYS A 26 5.15 7.43 9.24
CA CYS A 26 4.46 8.70 9.38
C CYS A 26 3.05 8.65 8.79
N MET A 27 2.87 8.09 7.59
CA MET A 27 1.55 7.92 6.98
C MET A 27 0.63 7.06 7.85
N LEU A 28 1.10 5.90 8.33
CA LEU A 28 0.34 5.05 9.23
C LEU A 28 0.02 5.74 10.56
N GLY A 29 0.99 6.46 11.13
CA GLY A 29 0.80 7.20 12.37
C GLY A 29 -0.22 8.34 12.23
N ALA A 30 -0.18 9.09 11.12
CA ALA A 30 -1.15 10.13 10.82
C ALA A 30 -2.56 9.54 10.68
N LEU A 31 -2.71 8.48 9.89
CA LEU A 31 -4.00 7.79 9.73
C LEU A 31 -4.52 7.17 11.03
N ALA A 32 -3.65 6.69 11.91
CA ALA A 32 -4.05 6.12 13.20
C ALA A 32 -4.61 7.16 14.19
N ARG A 33 -4.16 8.43 14.08
CA ARG A 33 -4.57 9.53 14.98
C ARG A 33 -5.68 10.40 14.40
N ALA A 34 -5.80 10.46 13.08
CA ALA A 34 -6.76 11.34 12.42
C ALA A 34 -8.20 10.86 12.57
N SER A 35 -9.13 11.80 12.71
CA SER A 35 -10.59 11.55 12.69
C SER A 35 -11.16 11.45 11.28
N SER A 36 -10.39 11.85 10.27
CA SER A 36 -10.68 11.71 8.85
C SER A 36 -9.38 11.50 8.06
N VAL A 37 -9.46 10.79 6.93
CA VAL A 37 -8.35 10.61 5.99
C VAL A 37 -7.88 11.96 5.50
N GLU A 38 -8.81 12.88 5.27
CA GLU A 38 -8.48 14.24 4.89
C GLU A 38 -7.61 15.00 5.89
N GLN A 39 -7.91 14.89 7.19
CA GLN A 39 -7.05 15.47 8.22
C GLN A 39 -5.66 14.86 8.15
N ALA A 40 -5.54 13.55 7.92
CA ALA A 40 -4.24 12.92 7.74
C ALA A 40 -3.48 13.46 6.52
N PHE A 41 -4.14 13.80 5.41
CA PHE A 41 -3.47 14.44 4.27
C PHE A 41 -2.92 15.82 4.61
N LEU A 42 -3.66 16.62 5.39
CA LEU A 42 -3.19 17.92 5.87
C LEU A 42 -1.99 17.77 6.82
N ASP A 43 -2.07 16.84 7.77
CA ASP A 43 -0.97 16.55 8.71
C ASP A 43 0.30 16.07 7.99
N LEU A 44 0.15 15.34 6.88
CA LEU A 44 1.26 14.84 6.05
C LEU A 44 1.79 15.88 5.05
N GLU A 45 1.04 16.94 4.78
CA GLU A 45 1.51 18.10 4.02
C GLU A 45 2.23 19.11 4.90
N ASP A 46 1.77 19.29 6.15
CA ASP A 46 2.41 20.17 7.13
C ASP A 46 3.91 19.86 7.18
N THR A 47 4.73 20.91 7.11
CA THR A 47 6.20 20.79 7.13
C THR A 47 6.77 20.77 8.54
N THR A 48 5.93 20.83 9.56
CA THR A 48 6.31 20.74 10.96
C THR A 48 6.16 19.31 11.49
N GLY A 49 7.08 18.88 12.36
CA GLY A 49 7.08 17.53 12.94
C GLY A 49 7.72 16.43 12.06
N ASP A 50 7.55 15.17 12.48
CA ASP A 50 8.29 14.03 11.91
C ASP A 50 7.80 13.58 10.53
N GLY A 51 6.52 13.82 10.21
CA GLY A 51 5.88 13.50 8.92
C GLY A 51 6.00 14.59 7.86
N ALA A 52 6.85 15.59 8.12
CA ALA A 52 6.88 16.84 7.40
C ALA A 52 7.03 16.70 5.87
N GLY A 53 6.04 17.20 5.13
CA GLY A 53 6.10 17.31 3.67
C GLY A 53 6.18 15.97 2.95
N ILE A 54 5.43 14.95 3.37
CA ILE A 54 5.24 13.71 2.61
C ILE A 54 4.30 13.97 1.43
N PHE A 55 3.25 14.75 1.66
CA PHE A 55 2.33 15.19 0.62
C PHE A 55 2.49 16.66 0.26
N ALA A 56 2.01 17.03 -0.92
CA ALA A 56 1.98 18.39 -1.38
C ALA A 56 0.83 18.63 -2.36
N ARG A 57 0.35 19.87 -2.38
CA ARG A 57 -0.54 20.40 -3.42
C ARG A 57 0.20 21.32 -4.38
N ILE A 58 -0.21 21.33 -5.65
CA ILE A 58 0.28 22.35 -6.59
C ILE A 58 -0.22 23.72 -6.15
N ASP A 59 -1.52 23.85 -5.92
CA ASP A 59 -2.15 25.09 -5.45
C ASP A 59 -2.61 24.92 -3.98
N PRO A 60 -1.93 25.55 -3.00
CA PRO A 60 -2.26 25.41 -1.58
C PRO A 60 -3.63 26.00 -1.19
N SER A 61 -4.24 26.83 -2.04
CA SER A 61 -5.57 27.39 -1.79
C SER A 61 -6.70 26.41 -2.13
N ILE A 62 -6.40 25.36 -2.90
CA ILE A 62 -7.37 24.35 -3.29
C ILE A 62 -7.25 23.13 -2.40
N ARG A 63 -8.38 22.52 -2.08
CA ARG A 63 -8.49 21.27 -1.31
C ARG A 63 -8.80 20.13 -2.29
N PRO A 64 -7.82 19.28 -2.65
CA PRO A 64 -8.05 18.21 -3.60
C PRO A 64 -8.85 17.06 -3.00
N THR A 65 -9.75 16.48 -3.80
CA THR A 65 -10.48 15.24 -3.47
C THR A 65 -9.85 14.01 -4.13
N VAL A 66 -8.91 14.23 -5.05
CA VAL A 66 -8.25 13.19 -5.85
C VAL A 66 -6.89 12.83 -5.24
N TYR A 67 -6.64 11.53 -5.14
CA TYR A 67 -5.33 10.98 -4.87
C TYR A 67 -5.08 9.80 -5.80
N LYS A 68 -3.94 9.83 -6.51
CA LYS A 68 -3.56 8.80 -7.50
C LYS A 68 -2.17 8.22 -7.25
N CYS A 69 -1.69 8.31 -6.01
CA CYS A 69 -0.31 7.93 -5.68
C CYS A 69 0.76 8.61 -6.55
N ALA A 70 0.43 9.78 -7.11
CA ALA A 70 1.32 10.51 -8.02
C ALA A 70 2.55 10.97 -7.25
N THR A 71 3.72 10.94 -7.88
CA THR A 71 4.98 11.42 -7.29
C THR A 71 5.45 12.66 -8.01
N ILE A 72 5.99 13.62 -7.26
CA ILE A 72 6.58 14.84 -7.80
C ILE A 72 7.88 15.15 -7.05
N GLY A 73 8.89 15.64 -7.76
CA GLY A 73 10.11 16.16 -7.13
C GLY A 73 9.88 17.56 -6.57
N VAL A 74 10.64 17.94 -5.54
CA VAL A 74 10.52 19.28 -4.93
C VAL A 74 10.78 20.40 -5.96
N ALA A 75 11.80 20.22 -6.82
CA ALA A 75 12.12 21.18 -7.87
C ALA A 75 11.04 21.26 -8.96
N ASP A 76 10.42 20.13 -9.31
CA ASP A 76 9.33 20.08 -10.29
C ASP A 76 8.07 20.75 -9.75
N LEU A 77 7.76 20.52 -8.47
CA LEU A 77 6.65 21.19 -7.78
C LEU A 77 6.83 22.71 -7.77
N ALA A 78 8.04 23.20 -7.51
CA ALA A 78 8.34 24.63 -7.55
C ALA A 78 8.10 25.23 -8.96
N LYS A 79 8.49 24.52 -10.02
CA LYS A 79 8.22 24.94 -11.41
C LYS A 79 6.72 24.91 -11.74
N LEU A 80 5.98 23.89 -11.29
CA LEU A 80 4.53 23.85 -11.51
C LEU A 80 3.82 24.98 -10.76
N ARG A 81 4.28 25.33 -9.56
CA ARG A 81 3.75 26.44 -8.76
C ARG A 81 3.99 27.81 -9.37
N SER A 82 4.97 27.99 -10.26
CA SER A 82 5.19 29.27 -10.95
C SER A 82 4.20 29.49 -12.11
N ILE A 83 3.44 28.47 -12.51
CA ILE A 83 2.41 28.57 -13.56
C ILE A 83 1.18 29.27 -12.98
N THR A 84 0.92 30.50 -13.43
CA THR A 84 -0.20 31.32 -12.92
C THR A 84 -1.44 31.26 -13.80
N ARG A 85 -1.29 30.97 -15.11
CA ARG A 85 -2.41 30.94 -16.08
C ARG A 85 -3.14 29.60 -16.04
N ILE A 86 -3.71 29.26 -14.90
CA ILE A 86 -4.43 28.00 -14.68
C ILE A 86 -5.90 28.18 -15.08
N LYS A 87 -6.44 27.21 -15.83
CA LYS A 87 -7.87 27.09 -16.13
C LYS A 87 -8.42 25.84 -15.46
N ARG A 88 -9.44 26.03 -14.61
CA ARG A 88 -10.18 24.99 -13.86
C ARG A 88 -11.62 24.93 -14.35
N LEU A 89 -11.81 24.51 -15.59
CA LEU A 89 -13.13 24.39 -16.24
C LEU A 89 -13.55 22.92 -16.42
N GLY A 90 -12.99 22.02 -15.62
CA GLY A 90 -13.14 20.57 -15.77
C GLY A 90 -12.31 20.00 -16.93
N ARG A 91 -12.65 18.78 -17.37
CA ARG A 91 -11.98 18.10 -18.49
C ARG A 91 -12.21 18.84 -19.81
N VAL A 92 -11.19 18.84 -20.67
CA VAL A 92 -11.35 19.20 -22.09
C VAL A 92 -12.20 18.12 -22.75
N LEU A 93 -13.23 18.53 -23.48
CA LEU A 93 -14.11 17.66 -24.24
C LEU A 93 -13.72 17.64 -25.73
N GLU A 94 -13.40 18.82 -26.27
CA GLU A 94 -13.09 19.00 -27.68
C GLU A 94 -12.13 20.18 -27.86
N ILE A 95 -11.24 20.06 -28.85
CA ILE A 95 -10.34 21.12 -29.26
C ILE A 95 -10.60 21.43 -30.74
N ARG A 96 -11.09 22.63 -31.02
CA ARG A 96 -11.38 23.13 -32.37
C ARG A 96 -10.29 24.05 -32.87
N ALA A 97 -10.46 24.60 -34.07
CA ALA A 97 -9.51 25.54 -34.67
C ALA A 97 -9.46 26.89 -33.91
N ASP A 98 -10.59 27.33 -33.37
CA ASP A 98 -10.82 28.65 -32.78
C ASP A 98 -11.17 28.62 -31.29
N GLU A 99 -11.62 27.46 -30.76
CA GLU A 99 -11.99 27.31 -29.34
C GLU A 99 -11.53 25.98 -28.73
N ILE A 100 -11.41 25.97 -27.40
CA ILE A 100 -11.27 24.77 -26.58
C ILE A 100 -12.53 24.66 -25.71
N ILE A 101 -13.18 23.50 -25.79
CA ILE A 101 -14.42 23.20 -25.08
C ILE A 101 -14.10 22.34 -23.86
N PHE A 102 -14.60 22.78 -22.70
CA PHE A 102 -14.46 22.07 -21.44
C PHE A 102 -15.82 21.62 -20.92
N GLN A 103 -15.83 20.77 -19.90
CA GLN A 103 -17.05 20.41 -19.17
C GLN A 103 -17.79 21.62 -18.61
N GLN A 104 -17.06 22.66 -18.18
CA GLN A 104 -17.58 23.85 -17.54
C GLN A 104 -17.16 25.11 -18.29
N GLY A 105 -17.51 25.20 -19.57
CA GLY A 105 -17.32 26.41 -20.38
C GLY A 105 -16.38 26.21 -21.57
N ARG A 106 -15.94 27.33 -22.14
CA ARG A 106 -15.12 27.37 -23.35
C ARG A 106 -14.09 28.48 -23.24
N MET A 107 -12.99 28.37 -23.98
CA MET A 107 -12.02 29.46 -24.12
C MET A 107 -11.54 29.57 -25.57
N PRO A 108 -11.16 30.77 -26.06
CA PRO A 108 -10.53 30.90 -27.36
C PRO A 108 -9.25 30.06 -27.44
N ARG A 109 -9.04 29.41 -28.58
CA ARG A 109 -7.81 28.67 -28.85
C ARG A 109 -6.71 29.64 -29.29
N SER A 110 -5.54 29.55 -28.65
CA SER A 110 -4.32 30.22 -29.10
C SER A 110 -3.62 29.41 -30.20
N THR A 111 -2.68 30.02 -30.90
CA THR A 111 -1.81 29.34 -31.88
C THR A 111 -0.73 28.46 -31.23
N GLU A 112 -0.79 28.25 -29.91
CA GLU A 112 0.21 27.53 -29.15
C GLU A 112 0.09 26.00 -29.32
N THR A 113 1.20 25.31 -29.08
CA THR A 113 1.26 23.85 -29.05
C THR A 113 0.46 23.30 -27.87
N ILE A 114 -0.35 22.28 -28.13
CA ILE A 114 -1.12 21.58 -27.11
C ILE A 114 -0.43 20.25 -26.80
N ILE A 115 -0.12 20.04 -25.52
CA ILE A 115 0.43 18.78 -25.01
C ILE A 115 -0.65 18.10 -24.18
N ASP A 116 -1.11 16.94 -24.64
CA ASP A 116 -2.07 16.12 -23.89
C ASP A 116 -1.33 15.17 -22.93
N CYS A 117 -1.40 15.50 -21.63
CA CYS A 117 -0.87 14.68 -20.54
C CYS A 117 -1.98 13.97 -19.74
N THR A 118 -3.12 13.62 -20.36
CA THR A 118 -4.30 13.08 -19.64
C THR A 118 -4.34 11.55 -19.51
N ALA A 119 -3.28 10.85 -19.93
CA ALA A 119 -3.21 9.40 -19.89
C ALA A 119 -3.54 8.82 -18.49
N ASN A 120 -4.43 7.82 -18.45
CA ASN A 120 -4.81 7.11 -17.24
C ASN A 120 -4.43 5.63 -17.34
N GLY A 121 -3.14 5.32 -17.19
CA GLY A 121 -2.61 3.96 -17.37
C GLY A 121 -3.06 2.95 -16.30
N LEU A 122 -3.62 3.41 -15.18
CA LEU A 122 -4.04 2.60 -14.04
C LEU A 122 -5.49 2.89 -13.64
N ALA A 123 -6.37 3.02 -14.64
CA ALA A 123 -7.79 3.18 -14.38
C ALA A 123 -8.33 2.00 -13.53
N PRO A 124 -9.12 2.27 -12.47
CA PRO A 124 -9.75 1.21 -11.71
C PRO A 124 -10.69 0.42 -12.61
N ARG A 125 -10.71 -0.90 -12.42
CA ARG A 125 -11.61 -1.84 -13.10
C ARG A 125 -12.34 -2.63 -12.03
N GLU A 126 -13.54 -3.07 -12.35
CA GLU A 126 -14.31 -3.96 -11.49
C GLU A 126 -13.45 -5.15 -11.04
N ALA A 127 -13.49 -5.44 -9.74
CA ALA A 127 -12.73 -6.54 -9.17
C ALA A 127 -13.38 -7.87 -9.57
N VAL A 128 -12.59 -8.74 -10.18
CA VAL A 128 -12.99 -10.10 -10.54
C VAL A 128 -12.07 -11.12 -9.85
N PRO A 129 -12.42 -12.42 -9.79
CA PRO A 129 -11.48 -13.43 -9.30
C PRO A 129 -10.16 -13.36 -10.07
N ILE A 130 -9.03 -13.32 -9.36
CA ILE A 130 -7.69 -13.30 -9.96
C ILE A 130 -7.41 -14.65 -10.62
N PHE A 131 -7.79 -15.73 -9.96
CA PHE A 131 -7.70 -17.09 -10.50
C PHE A 131 -9.08 -17.52 -10.97
N ASN A 132 -9.21 -17.75 -12.28
CA ASN A 132 -10.49 -18.02 -12.92
C ASN A 132 -10.35 -19.10 -14.00
N GLY A 133 -10.50 -20.35 -13.60
CA GLY A 133 -10.65 -21.48 -14.53
C GLY A 133 -9.49 -21.64 -15.51
N GLY A 134 -8.25 -21.65 -15.00
CA GLY A 134 -7.03 -21.78 -15.81
C GLY A 134 -6.49 -20.47 -16.38
N LYS A 135 -7.08 -19.32 -16.01
CA LYS A 135 -6.56 -17.98 -16.33
C LYS A 135 -6.19 -17.22 -15.07
N ILE A 136 -5.13 -16.43 -15.15
CA ILE A 136 -4.75 -15.45 -14.15
C ILE A 136 -5.10 -14.05 -14.67
N ILE A 137 -6.08 -13.40 -14.05
CA ILE A 137 -6.50 -12.03 -14.33
C ILE A 137 -5.70 -11.09 -13.42
N LEU A 138 -4.62 -10.52 -13.94
CA LEU A 138 -3.74 -9.64 -13.19
C LEU A 138 -4.47 -8.39 -12.70
N GLN A 139 -4.51 -8.22 -11.38
CA GLN A 139 -5.12 -7.08 -10.70
C GLN A 139 -4.18 -6.59 -9.58
N PRO A 140 -4.21 -5.30 -9.24
CA PRO A 140 -3.39 -4.78 -8.15
C PRO A 140 -3.82 -5.37 -6.80
N MET A 141 -2.85 -5.65 -5.93
CA MET A 141 -3.07 -6.22 -4.59
C MET A 141 -2.35 -5.40 -3.51
N ILE A 142 -1.11 -5.00 -3.78
CA ILE A 142 -0.32 -4.19 -2.87
C ILE A 142 -0.36 -2.74 -3.36
N PHE A 143 -0.68 -1.84 -2.43
CA PHE A 143 -0.92 -0.43 -2.69
C PHE A 143 0.22 0.22 -3.46
N CYS A 144 -0.11 0.74 -4.65
CA CYS A 144 0.84 1.38 -5.57
C CYS A 144 2.07 0.54 -5.95
N GLN A 145 2.02 -0.79 -5.80
CA GLN A 145 3.12 -1.69 -6.14
C GLN A 145 2.65 -2.80 -7.09
N ALA A 146 2.39 -2.41 -8.35
CA ALA A 146 1.88 -3.33 -9.38
C ALA A 146 2.82 -4.53 -9.64
N VAL A 147 4.13 -4.29 -9.69
CA VAL A 147 5.12 -5.34 -9.95
C VAL A 147 5.22 -6.33 -8.78
N PHE A 148 5.16 -5.84 -7.55
CA PHE A 148 5.13 -6.73 -6.38
C PHE A 148 3.81 -7.49 -6.28
N SER A 149 2.68 -6.86 -6.63
CA SER A 149 1.38 -7.52 -6.73
C SER A 149 1.44 -8.71 -7.69
N ALA A 150 1.98 -8.52 -8.89
CA ALA A 150 2.13 -9.60 -9.87
C ALA A 150 3.02 -10.74 -9.34
N ALA A 151 4.13 -10.42 -8.66
CA ALA A 151 4.99 -11.42 -8.04
C ALA A 151 4.29 -12.20 -6.92
N LEU A 152 3.46 -11.52 -6.11
CA LEU A 152 2.71 -12.15 -5.04
C LEU A 152 1.57 -13.04 -5.58
N ILE A 153 0.94 -12.66 -6.69
CA ILE A 153 0.01 -13.52 -7.44
C ILE A 153 0.71 -14.77 -7.94
N ALA A 154 1.88 -14.64 -8.57
CA ALA A 154 2.67 -15.79 -9.02
C ALA A 154 3.11 -16.70 -7.86
N HIS A 155 3.45 -16.11 -6.70
CA HIS A 155 3.77 -16.88 -5.50
C HIS A 155 2.56 -17.64 -4.94
N ALA A 156 1.37 -17.04 -5.00
CA ALA A 156 0.13 -17.71 -4.62
C ALA A 156 -0.18 -18.89 -5.53
N GLU A 157 -0.05 -18.70 -6.85
CA GLU A 157 -0.20 -19.76 -7.85
C GLU A 157 0.71 -20.95 -7.57
N ALA A 158 1.98 -20.69 -7.26
CA ALA A 158 2.97 -21.73 -7.00
C ALA A 158 2.89 -22.36 -5.60
N SER A 159 2.03 -21.85 -4.71
CA SER A 159 2.01 -22.27 -3.31
C SER A 159 0.69 -22.84 -2.82
N PHE A 160 -0.39 -22.66 -3.57
CA PHE A 160 -1.71 -23.14 -3.21
C PHE A 160 -2.32 -23.89 -4.40
N ASP A 161 -2.93 -25.04 -4.16
CA ASP A 161 -3.45 -25.89 -5.24
C ASP A 161 -4.86 -25.48 -5.71
N ASP A 162 -5.60 -24.76 -4.86
CA ASP A 162 -7.01 -24.45 -5.03
C ASP A 162 -7.24 -22.96 -5.34
N ASP A 163 -7.94 -22.67 -6.43
CA ASP A 163 -8.23 -21.30 -6.88
C ASP A 163 -9.07 -20.52 -5.86
N ASP A 164 -9.97 -21.18 -5.12
CA ASP A 164 -10.74 -20.51 -4.07
C ASP A 164 -9.82 -20.05 -2.93
N ARG A 165 -8.87 -20.90 -2.52
CA ARG A 165 -7.84 -20.54 -1.55
C ARG A 165 -6.95 -19.42 -2.08
N LYS A 166 -6.51 -19.47 -3.34
CA LYS A 166 -5.70 -18.40 -3.93
C LYS A 166 -6.46 -17.07 -3.92
N ASN A 167 -7.72 -17.06 -4.36
CA ASN A 167 -8.57 -15.86 -4.36
C ASN A 167 -8.87 -15.33 -2.94
N ARG A 168 -8.99 -16.21 -1.92
CA ARG A 168 -9.07 -15.79 -0.51
C ARG A 168 -7.82 -15.06 -0.04
N MET A 169 -6.65 -15.46 -0.52
CA MET A 169 -5.37 -14.84 -0.15
C MET A 169 -5.10 -13.56 -0.94
N CYS A 170 -5.51 -13.54 -2.21
CA CYS A 170 -5.27 -12.47 -3.17
C CYS A 170 -6.47 -11.51 -3.26
N ILE A 171 -6.58 -10.60 -2.29
CA ILE A 171 -7.60 -9.54 -2.30
C ILE A 171 -7.20 -8.45 -3.29
N VAL A 172 -8.12 -8.03 -4.15
CA VAL A 172 -7.91 -6.92 -5.08
C VAL A 172 -7.87 -5.60 -4.32
N ASN A 173 -6.83 -4.81 -4.57
CA ASN A 173 -6.61 -3.47 -4.00
C ASN A 173 -6.45 -2.48 -5.15
N GLN A 174 -7.55 -1.84 -5.54
CA GLN A 174 -7.59 -0.96 -6.71
C GLN A 174 -6.64 0.24 -6.57
N HIS A 175 -6.17 0.74 -7.71
CA HIS A 175 -5.36 1.96 -7.72
C HIS A 175 -6.18 3.15 -7.21
N PRO A 176 -5.63 4.00 -6.33
CA PRO A 176 -6.38 5.07 -5.70
C PRO A 176 -6.87 6.09 -6.74
N THR A 177 -8.08 6.59 -6.50
CA THR A 177 -8.66 7.70 -7.28
C THR A 177 -9.13 8.85 -6.40
N THR A 178 -9.37 8.59 -5.12
CA THR A 178 -9.89 9.53 -4.13
C THR A 178 -9.03 9.55 -2.87
N VAL A 179 -9.18 10.59 -2.06
CA VAL A 179 -8.48 10.74 -0.77
C VAL A 179 -8.64 9.52 0.15
N PRO A 180 -9.86 8.98 0.39
CA PRO A 180 -10.05 7.78 1.23
C PRO A 180 -9.27 6.54 0.78
N ASP A 181 -8.94 6.44 -0.52
CA ASP A 181 -8.26 5.26 -1.07
C ASP A 181 -6.83 5.08 -0.53
N LEU A 182 -6.21 6.12 0.02
CA LEU A 182 -4.94 5.98 0.75
C LEU A 182 -5.08 4.99 1.91
N ALA A 183 -6.05 5.24 2.79
CA ALA A 183 -6.27 4.43 3.97
C ALA A 183 -6.78 3.03 3.59
N LYS A 184 -7.74 2.93 2.67
CA LYS A 184 -8.24 1.63 2.18
C LYS A 184 -7.10 0.79 1.60
N GLY A 185 -6.27 1.39 0.76
CA GLY A 185 -5.19 0.71 0.09
C GLY A 185 -4.09 0.25 1.05
N MET A 186 -3.73 1.07 2.03
CA MET A 186 -2.80 0.69 3.09
C MET A 186 -3.35 -0.46 3.94
N TYR A 187 -4.61 -0.36 4.38
CA TYR A 187 -5.28 -1.40 5.16
C TYR A 187 -5.27 -2.75 4.43
N LEU A 188 -5.71 -2.78 3.17
CA LEU A 188 -5.72 -4.00 2.36
C LEU A 188 -4.31 -4.58 2.17
N SER A 189 -3.30 -3.74 1.97
CA SER A 189 -1.91 -4.21 1.82
C SER A 189 -1.38 -4.88 3.09
N ILE A 190 -1.69 -4.31 4.27
CA ILE A 190 -1.34 -4.89 5.57
C ILE A 190 -2.06 -6.22 5.75
N LEU A 191 -3.37 -6.26 5.49
CA LEU A 191 -4.19 -7.47 5.62
C LEU A 191 -3.67 -8.60 4.72
N ILE A 192 -3.40 -8.32 3.45
CA ILE A 192 -2.85 -9.30 2.49
C ILE A 192 -1.50 -9.83 3.00
N THR A 193 -0.59 -8.92 3.38
CA THR A 193 0.74 -9.31 3.88
C THR A 193 0.64 -10.18 5.14
N LYS A 194 -0.28 -9.83 6.06
CA LYS A 194 -0.57 -10.60 7.27
C LYS A 194 -1.10 -12.00 6.94
N ARG A 195 -2.09 -12.12 6.04
CA ARG A 195 -2.64 -13.41 5.59
C ARG A 195 -1.55 -14.33 5.05
N PHE A 196 -0.72 -13.84 4.13
CA PHE A 196 0.40 -14.63 3.61
C PHE A 196 1.41 -14.98 4.71
N GLY A 197 1.72 -14.07 5.61
CA GLY A 197 2.58 -14.36 6.75
C GLY A 197 2.01 -15.46 7.65
N GLU A 198 0.72 -15.45 7.95
CA GLU A 198 0.06 -16.44 8.80
C GLU A 198 -0.10 -17.81 8.13
N ALA A 199 -0.09 -17.87 6.80
CA ALA A 199 -0.14 -19.13 6.05
C ALA A 199 1.10 -20.04 6.24
N GLY A 200 2.19 -19.53 6.81
CA GLY A 200 3.33 -20.34 7.24
C GLY A 200 4.71 -19.73 6.98
N PHE A 201 5.75 -20.38 7.53
CA PHE A 201 7.14 -19.89 7.47
C PHE A 201 7.64 -19.68 6.03
N LYS A 202 7.33 -20.60 5.11
CA LYS A 202 7.70 -20.49 3.69
C LYS A 202 7.25 -19.16 3.08
N HIS A 203 6.03 -18.72 3.39
CA HIS A 203 5.48 -17.48 2.85
C HIS A 203 6.08 -16.24 3.52
N ARG A 204 6.29 -16.27 4.84
CA ARG A 204 7.01 -15.19 5.56
C ARG A 204 8.41 -14.99 5.00
N TRP A 205 9.13 -16.10 4.80
CA TRP A 205 10.46 -16.09 4.23
C TRP A 205 10.45 -15.51 2.81
N TRP A 206 9.55 -15.99 1.96
CA TRP A 206 9.41 -15.46 0.60
C TRP A 206 9.13 -13.96 0.59
N LEU A 207 8.20 -13.47 1.42
CA LEU A 207 7.91 -12.04 1.54
C LEU A 207 9.15 -11.24 1.98
N ALA A 208 9.94 -11.77 2.91
CA ALA A 208 11.15 -11.14 3.44
C ALA A 208 12.33 -11.15 2.46
N SER A 209 12.35 -12.07 1.50
CA SER A 209 13.43 -12.25 0.52
C SER A 209 13.07 -11.78 -0.89
N CYS A 210 11.79 -11.56 -1.20
CA CYS A 210 11.35 -11.16 -2.53
C CYS A 210 11.88 -9.78 -2.89
N ARG A 211 12.76 -9.70 -3.88
CA ARG A 211 13.42 -8.44 -4.31
C ARG A 211 12.46 -7.37 -4.82
N LEU A 212 11.25 -7.77 -5.21
CA LEU A 212 10.18 -6.86 -5.65
C LEU A 212 9.38 -6.30 -4.47
N ASN A 213 9.46 -6.92 -3.29
CA ASN A 213 9.00 -6.31 -2.06
C ASN A 213 10.01 -5.24 -1.63
N TYR A 214 9.64 -3.97 -1.73
CA TYR A 214 10.55 -2.88 -1.36
C TYR A 214 11.04 -3.01 0.09
N GLY A 215 10.17 -3.47 1.00
CA GLY A 215 10.51 -3.74 2.40
C GLY A 215 11.60 -4.81 2.58
N ALA A 216 11.70 -5.78 1.66
CA ALA A 216 12.72 -6.82 1.72
C ALA A 216 14.14 -6.25 1.54
N THR A 217 14.28 -5.15 0.79
CA THR A 217 15.58 -4.55 0.44
C THR A 217 16.31 -3.88 1.60
N PHE A 218 15.64 -3.61 2.72
CA PHE A 218 16.26 -2.96 3.86
C PHE A 218 17.13 -3.92 4.69
N PRO A 219 18.27 -3.43 5.22
CA PRO A 219 19.07 -4.21 6.15
C PRO A 219 18.31 -4.46 7.46
N LEU A 220 18.64 -5.55 8.15
CA LEU A 220 17.92 -5.99 9.35
C LEU A 220 17.91 -4.92 10.46
N TRP A 221 19.03 -4.22 10.67
CA TRP A 221 19.11 -3.18 11.71
C TRP A 221 18.12 -2.04 11.47
N MET A 222 17.88 -1.67 10.21
CA MET A 222 16.92 -0.63 9.85
C MET A 222 15.49 -1.13 10.10
N LYS A 223 15.19 -2.38 9.71
CA LYS A 223 13.90 -3.02 10.01
C LYS A 223 13.63 -3.05 11.51
N LEU A 224 14.62 -3.44 12.32
CA LEU A 224 14.51 -3.47 13.77
C LEU A 224 14.32 -2.07 14.37
N TRP A 225 15.10 -1.08 13.91
CA TRP A 225 14.96 0.30 14.36
C TRP A 225 13.58 0.89 14.07
N TYR A 226 13.03 0.66 12.88
CA TYR A 226 11.68 1.12 12.57
C TYR A 226 10.60 0.31 13.27
N ALA A 227 10.79 -0.99 13.48
CA ALA A 227 9.80 -1.83 14.14
C ALA A 227 9.70 -1.60 15.67
N LEU A 228 10.85 -1.37 16.33
CA LEU A 228 10.97 -1.34 17.80
C LEU A 228 11.51 -0.02 18.36
N GLY A 229 12.06 0.85 17.52
CA GLY A 229 12.61 2.13 17.92
C GLY A 229 11.58 3.27 17.91
N PRO A 230 12.03 4.52 18.05
CA PRO A 230 11.15 5.70 18.21
C PRO A 230 10.14 5.90 17.07
N ALA A 231 10.44 5.40 15.87
CA ALA A 231 9.53 5.48 14.72
C ALA A 231 8.34 4.52 14.81
N ASN A 232 8.43 3.48 15.66
CA ASN A 232 7.39 2.50 16.02
C ASN A 232 6.42 2.12 14.88
N LEU A 233 6.97 1.71 13.73
CA LEU A 233 6.22 1.35 12.53
C LEU A 233 5.19 0.24 12.82
N LYS A 234 5.57 -0.74 13.65
CA LYS A 234 4.66 -1.82 14.04
C LYS A 234 3.50 -1.28 14.89
N GLY A 235 3.78 -0.46 15.90
CA GLY A 235 2.74 0.14 16.72
C GLY A 235 1.81 1.07 15.92
N ASN A 236 2.35 1.85 14.99
CA ASN A 236 1.56 2.70 14.10
C ASN A 236 0.67 1.86 13.17
N MET A 237 1.19 0.75 12.64
CA MET A 237 0.43 -0.21 11.85
C MET A 237 -0.72 -0.81 12.66
N ASP A 238 -0.45 -1.32 13.87
CA ASP A 238 -1.46 -1.93 14.73
C ASP A 238 -2.53 -0.89 15.14
N ALA A 239 -2.12 0.33 15.51
CA ALA A 239 -3.04 1.42 15.86
C ALA A 239 -3.89 1.88 14.67
N PHE A 240 -3.33 1.92 13.47
CA PHE A 240 -4.06 2.24 12.24
C PHE A 240 -5.10 1.17 11.91
N MET A 241 -4.72 -0.11 11.96
CA MET A 241 -5.66 -1.21 11.72
C MET A 241 -6.83 -1.17 12.71
N ASP A 242 -6.56 -0.96 14.00
CA ASP A 242 -7.59 -0.81 15.03
C ASP A 242 -8.48 0.43 14.79
N ALA A 243 -7.91 1.54 14.30
CA ALA A 243 -8.68 2.73 13.97
C ALA A 243 -9.68 2.49 12.83
N VAL A 244 -9.26 1.77 11.79
CA VAL A 244 -10.11 1.37 10.67
C VAL A 244 -11.20 0.41 11.14
N GLU A 245 -10.84 -0.64 11.87
CA GLU A 245 -11.76 -1.70 12.32
C GLU A 245 -12.83 -1.20 13.29
N ARG A 246 -12.50 -0.19 14.12
CA ARG A 246 -13.46 0.47 15.02
C ARG A 246 -14.24 1.61 14.37
N GLY A 247 -14.03 1.89 13.08
CA GLY A 247 -14.71 2.98 12.37
C GLY A 247 -14.35 4.37 12.90
N ARG A 248 -13.14 4.58 13.40
CA ARG A 248 -12.68 5.87 13.94
C ARG A 248 -12.34 6.90 12.85
N VAL A 249 -12.23 6.46 11.59
CA VAL A 249 -11.95 7.31 10.42
C VAL A 249 -13.27 7.55 9.67
N SER A 250 -13.87 8.71 9.89
CA SER A 250 -15.26 9.02 9.52
C SER A 250 -15.57 9.01 8.01
N ASP A 251 -14.60 9.40 7.18
CA ASP A 251 -14.72 9.57 5.72
C ASP A 251 -14.20 8.36 4.91
N LEU A 252 -13.82 7.27 5.58
CA LEU A 252 -13.26 6.09 4.92
C LEU A 252 -14.30 5.35 4.07
N GLY A 253 -15.56 5.32 4.51
CA GLY A 253 -16.59 4.48 3.93
C GLY A 253 -16.29 2.97 4.09
N PRO A 254 -17.11 2.08 3.51
CA PRO A 254 -16.92 0.64 3.66
C PRO A 254 -15.65 0.18 2.94
N ILE A 255 -14.87 -0.70 3.60
CA ILE A 255 -13.82 -1.49 2.96
C ILE A 255 -14.45 -2.81 2.54
N LEU A 256 -14.72 -2.94 1.25
CA LEU A 256 -15.22 -4.18 0.67
C LEU A 256 -14.06 -5.18 0.59
N ILE A 257 -13.97 -6.07 1.57
CA ILE A 257 -13.23 -7.31 1.42
C ILE A 257 -14.21 -8.30 0.81
N PRO A 258 -14.02 -8.77 -0.44
CA PRO A 258 -14.90 -9.77 -1.01
C PRO A 258 -15.00 -10.96 -0.06
N GLU A 259 -16.19 -11.23 0.47
CA GLU A 259 -16.44 -12.45 1.22
C GLU A 259 -16.36 -13.61 0.22
N VAL A 260 -15.33 -14.44 0.37
CA VAL A 260 -15.34 -15.75 -0.27
C VAL A 260 -16.17 -16.66 0.64
N GLY A 261 -17.43 -16.87 0.27
CA GLY A 261 -18.35 -17.89 0.77
C GLY A 261 -18.13 -18.35 2.21
N ALA A 262 -18.94 -17.82 3.14
CA ALA A 262 -19.13 -18.42 4.45
C ALA A 262 -19.67 -19.86 4.30
N GLY A 263 -18.77 -20.83 4.26
CA GLY A 263 -19.11 -22.25 4.19
C GLY A 263 -17.88 -23.14 4.26
N SER A 264 -17.61 -23.71 5.45
CA SER A 264 -16.81 -24.92 5.75
C SER A 264 -15.44 -24.81 6.47
N LEU A 265 -14.90 -23.64 6.82
CA LEU A 265 -13.56 -23.62 7.46
C LEU A 265 -13.55 -23.64 9.00
N ALA A 266 -14.65 -23.32 9.67
CA ALA A 266 -14.74 -23.51 11.13
C ALA A 266 -14.90 -24.99 11.51
N SER A 267 -15.52 -25.81 10.64
CA SER A 267 -15.67 -27.25 10.84
C SER A 267 -14.40 -28.04 10.51
N ASP A 268 -13.61 -27.60 9.54
CA ASP A 268 -12.44 -28.34 9.06
C ASP A 268 -11.19 -28.16 9.91
N MET A 269 -11.03 -27.01 10.57
CA MET A 269 -9.91 -26.79 11.48
C MET A 269 -10.12 -27.50 12.83
N ILE A 270 -11.37 -27.53 13.31
CA ILE A 270 -11.74 -28.25 14.54
C ILE A 270 -11.72 -29.77 14.32
N SER A 271 -12.14 -30.27 13.15
CA SER A 271 -12.12 -31.72 12.87
C SER A 271 -10.70 -32.29 12.65
N LYS A 272 -9.77 -31.50 12.08
CA LYS A 272 -8.39 -31.95 11.85
C LYS A 272 -7.50 -31.89 13.09
N GLU A 273 -7.76 -31.01 14.05
CA GLU A 273 -7.03 -31.01 15.34
C GLU A 273 -7.60 -32.00 16.36
N ALA A 274 -8.92 -32.25 16.35
CA ALA A 274 -9.54 -33.24 17.24
C ALA A 274 -9.13 -34.69 16.94
N GLY A 275 -8.71 -35.00 15.71
CA GLY A 275 -8.28 -36.34 15.30
C GLY A 275 -6.82 -36.71 15.60
N ARG A 276 -6.01 -35.80 16.19
CA ARG A 276 -4.56 -36.01 16.40
C ARG A 276 -4.08 -35.99 17.84
N LEU A 277 -4.97 -35.95 18.83
CA LEU A 277 -4.60 -35.96 20.24
C LEU A 277 -5.00 -37.28 20.91
N SER A 278 -4.04 -38.22 20.99
CA SER A 278 -4.09 -39.29 21.99
C SER A 278 -3.74 -38.72 23.38
N PRO A 279 -4.44 -39.08 24.45
CA PRO A 279 -4.22 -38.49 25.76
C PRO A 279 -3.02 -39.15 26.45
N GLY A 280 -2.00 -38.35 26.77
CA GLY A 280 -0.95 -38.78 27.71
C GLY A 280 0.44 -38.27 27.40
N ARG A 281 0.76 -37.06 27.88
CA ARG A 281 1.90 -36.80 28.79
C ARG A 281 2.08 -35.31 29.04
N SER A 282 1.80 -34.96 30.29
CA SER A 282 2.27 -33.84 31.12
C SER A 282 3.26 -32.83 30.54
N MET A 283 2.92 -31.55 30.75
CA MET A 283 3.77 -30.53 31.40
C MET A 283 5.26 -30.87 31.47
N VAL A 284 6.06 -30.39 30.51
CA VAL A 284 7.37 -29.70 30.61
C VAL A 284 7.81 -29.43 29.17
N ALA A 285 7.35 -28.33 28.56
CA ALA A 285 7.88 -27.85 27.27
C ALA A 285 7.64 -26.34 27.05
N LEU A 286 7.55 -25.58 28.14
CA LEU A 286 7.47 -24.13 28.13
C LEU A 286 8.72 -23.60 28.86
N GLY A 287 9.86 -23.55 28.17
CA GLY A 287 11.11 -23.13 28.81
C GLY A 287 12.41 -23.22 28.00
N VAL A 288 12.45 -23.89 26.84
CA VAL A 288 13.71 -24.07 26.08
C VAL A 288 13.72 -23.38 24.70
N LEU A 289 12.62 -22.77 24.25
CA LEU A 289 12.58 -22.17 22.90
C LEU A 289 13.09 -20.72 22.81
N VAL A 290 13.55 -20.12 23.90
CA VAL A 290 13.97 -18.69 23.92
C VAL A 290 15.50 -18.49 23.87
N CYS A 291 16.32 -19.54 24.01
CA CYS A 291 17.80 -19.40 23.97
C CYS A 291 18.51 -20.14 22.81
N GLY A 292 17.80 -20.91 21.97
CA GLY A 292 18.43 -21.67 20.88
C GLY A 292 18.70 -20.89 19.59
N VAL A 293 18.09 -19.71 19.41
CA VAL A 293 18.12 -18.98 18.12
C VAL A 293 19.32 -18.02 18.01
N ALA A 294 20.07 -17.77 19.10
CA ALA A 294 21.20 -16.84 19.09
C ALA A 294 22.56 -17.49 18.71
N LEU A 295 22.71 -18.82 18.73
CA LEU A 295 24.02 -19.47 18.60
C LEU A 295 24.27 -20.23 17.29
N TYR A 296 23.24 -20.51 16.48
CA TYR A 296 23.43 -21.19 15.18
C TYR A 296 23.52 -20.24 13.97
N GLY A 297 23.01 -19.00 14.09
CA GLY A 297 23.11 -17.99 13.03
C GLY A 297 24.51 -17.39 12.84
N VAL A 298 25.36 -17.43 13.87
CA VAL A 298 26.72 -16.85 13.82
C VAL A 298 27.72 -17.78 13.14
N ARG A 299 27.47 -19.09 13.08
CA ARG A 299 28.39 -20.05 12.46
C ARG A 299 28.27 -20.12 10.93
N ALA A 300 27.08 -19.85 10.37
CA ALA A 300 26.86 -19.86 8.93
C ALA A 300 27.39 -18.60 8.23
N GLN A 301 27.58 -17.49 8.96
CA GLN A 301 28.03 -16.21 8.41
C GLN A 301 29.55 -15.99 8.54
N LEU A 302 30.26 -16.82 9.32
CA LEU A 302 31.73 -16.82 9.42
C LEU A 302 32.40 -17.80 8.46
N ALA A 303 31.68 -18.79 7.91
CA ALA A 303 32.23 -19.73 6.93
C ALA A 303 32.38 -19.15 5.51
N SER A 304 31.73 -18.01 5.19
CA SER A 304 31.86 -17.35 3.89
C SER A 304 32.89 -16.21 3.85
N SER A 305 33.58 -15.92 4.96
CA SER A 305 34.52 -14.80 5.07
C SER A 305 35.99 -15.22 5.26
N PHE A 306 36.29 -16.53 5.31
CA PHE A 306 37.66 -17.08 5.28
C PHE A 306 37.83 -18.07 4.13
N GLY A 307 37.74 -17.53 2.91
CA GLY A 307 38.02 -18.23 1.67
C GLY A 307 38.80 -17.32 0.71
N ARG A 308 40.00 -16.92 1.14
CA ARG A 308 41.15 -16.52 0.30
C ARG A 308 42.41 -16.92 1.03
#